data_AF-A0A927P681-F1
#
_entry.id   AF-A0A927P681-F1
#
_cell.length_a   1.000
_cell.length_b   1.000
_cell.length_c   1.000
_cell.angle_alpha   90.00
_cell.angle_beta   90.00
_cell.angle_gamma   90.00
#
_symmetry.space_group_name_H-M   'P 1'
#
loop_
_entity.id
_entity.type
_entity.pdbx_description
1 polymer ?
#
loop_
_entity_poly.entity_id
_entity_poly.type
_entity_poly.pdbx_seq_one_letter_code
_entity_poly.pdbx_strand_id
1 'polypeptide(L)'
;MAQKGHNNWLPPRDAKKLFSSKAEDELRKRHPVWYWVQSIITVVLVVAPLIGYFVLMQSALRAEANQLLAALIVIAGMIGPVGVVLGLHNLLSLFNRQYLGHLITVGGILGGSAWTYLMLCLVRLL
;
A
#
# COMPACT_ATOMS: atom_id res chain seq x y z
N MET A 1 25.70 -12.19 -8.12
CA MET A 1 25.28 -13.61 -8.09
C MET A 1 23.80 -13.65 -8.47
N ALA A 2 23.49 -13.99 -9.72
CA ALA A 2 22.11 -14.14 -10.18
C ALA A 2 21.57 -15.48 -9.67
N GLN A 3 20.62 -15.47 -8.73
CA GLN A 3 19.95 -16.68 -8.28
C GLN A 3 19.05 -17.20 -9.40
N LYS A 4 19.49 -18.28 -10.06
CA LYS A 4 18.69 -19.09 -10.99
C LYS A 4 17.44 -19.61 -10.26
N GLY A 5 16.24 -19.23 -10.74
CA GLY A 5 14.97 -19.83 -10.31
C GLY A 5 14.12 -19.02 -9.32
N HIS A 6 14.36 -17.73 -9.13
CA HIS A 6 13.46 -16.92 -8.29
C HIS A 6 12.14 -16.66 -9.02
N ASN A 7 11.04 -17.23 -8.51
CA ASN A 7 9.71 -16.92 -9.02
C ASN A 7 9.28 -15.55 -8.49
N ASN A 8 9.46 -14.51 -9.31
CA ASN A 8 9.06 -13.14 -8.97
C ASN A 8 7.54 -12.97 -8.78
N TRP A 9 6.72 -14.00 -9.04
CA TRP A 9 5.29 -13.92 -8.75
C TRP A 9 4.96 -14.11 -7.27
N LEU A 10 5.72 -14.94 -6.56
CA LEU A 10 5.43 -15.28 -5.17
C LEU A 10 6.41 -14.59 -4.22
N PRO A 11 5.99 -14.29 -2.98
CA PRO A 11 6.90 -13.76 -1.99
C PRO A 11 8.05 -14.72 -1.68
N PRO A 12 9.28 -14.20 -1.53
CA PRO A 12 10.45 -15.01 -1.21
C PRO A 12 10.26 -15.71 0.14
N ARG A 13 10.74 -16.95 0.26
CA ARG A 13 10.65 -17.73 1.51
C ARG A 13 11.35 -17.05 2.68
N ASP A 14 12.33 -16.20 2.40
CA ASP A 14 13.10 -15.41 3.35
C ASP A 14 12.67 -13.93 3.44
N ALA A 15 11.43 -13.61 3.06
CA ALA A 15 10.86 -12.25 3.15
C ALA A 15 11.13 -11.54 4.50
N LYS A 16 11.06 -12.27 5.63
CA LYS A 16 11.35 -11.70 6.95
C LYS A 16 12.78 -11.18 7.11
N LYS A 17 13.75 -11.76 6.39
CA LYS A 17 15.15 -11.31 6.43
C LYS A 17 15.34 -10.02 5.63
N LEU A 18 14.62 -9.89 4.50
CA LEU A 18 14.66 -8.70 3.64
C LEU A 18 14.23 -7.44 4.38
N PHE A 19 13.23 -7.54 5.26
CA PHE A 19 12.70 -6.43 6.05
C PHE A 19 13.18 -6.45 7.52
N SER A 20 14.31 -7.10 7.80
CA SER A 20 14.86 -7.11 9.16
C SER A 20 15.55 -5.79 9.49
N SER A 21 15.58 -5.42 10.78
CA SER A 21 16.31 -4.23 11.26
C SER A 21 17.78 -4.22 10.82
N LYS A 22 18.42 -5.40 10.70
CA LYS A 22 19.79 -5.51 10.17
C LYS A 22 19.90 -5.10 8.71
N ALA A 23 18.94 -5.48 7.87
CA ALA A 23 18.91 -5.10 6.46
C ALA A 23 18.68 -3.59 6.30
N GLU A 24 17.86 -3.00 7.18
CA GLU A 24 17.61 -1.57 7.20
C GLU A 24 18.86 -0.77 7.62
N ASP A 25 19.55 -1.21 8.67
CA ASP A 25 20.82 -0.61 9.10
C ASP A 25 21.89 -0.67 8.00
N GLU A 26 21.95 -1.78 7.26
CA GLU A 26 22.89 -1.94 6.15
C GLU A 26 22.56 -1.00 4.98
N LEU A 27 21.28 -0.84 4.65
CA LEU A 27 20.82 0.09 3.62
C LEU A 27 21.18 1.54 3.99
N ARG A 28 20.91 1.93 5.24
CA ARG A 28 21.21 3.27 5.76
C ARG A 28 22.71 3.57 5.76
N LYS A 29 23.56 2.58 6.07
CA LYS A 29 25.02 2.72 6.07
C LYS A 29 25.60 2.78 4.65
N ARG A 30 25.10 1.97 3.71
CA ARG A 30 25.62 1.91 2.34
C ARG A 30 25.16 3.09 1.48
N HIS A 31 23.92 3.51 1.61
CA HIS A 31 23.32 4.54 0.76
C HIS A 31 22.48 5.55 1.58
N PRO A 32 23.12 6.43 2.37
CA PRO A 32 22.42 7.33 3.27
C PRO A 32 21.48 8.31 2.56
N VAL A 33 21.90 8.85 1.41
CA VAL A 33 21.07 9.77 0.62
C VAL A 33 19.84 9.05 0.04
N TRP A 34 20.04 7.85 -0.51
CA TRP A 34 18.94 7.05 -1.05
C TRP A 34 17.94 6.66 0.05
N TYR A 35 18.43 6.30 1.24
CA TYR A 35 17.58 6.00 2.40
C TYR A 35 16.66 7.17 2.73
N TRP A 36 17.20 8.41 2.82
CA TRP A 36 16.39 9.60 3.05
C TRP A 36 15.35 9.86 1.96
N VAL A 37 15.76 9.78 0.69
CA VAL A 37 14.85 9.95 -0.46
C VAL A 37 13.71 8.93 -0.39
N GLN A 38 14.04 7.66 -0.15
CA GLN A 38 13.06 6.60 -0.04
C GLN A 38 12.12 6.78 1.16
N SER A 39 12.62 7.24 2.32
CA SER A 39 11.77 7.55 3.47
C SER A 39 10.74 8.63 3.13
N ILE A 40 11.16 9.69 2.45
CA ILE A 40 10.24 10.77 2.01
C ILE A 40 9.21 10.21 1.02
N ILE A 41 9.64 9.45 0.01
CA ILE A 41 8.74 8.81 -0.95
C ILE A 41 7.77 7.88 -0.23
N THR A 42 8.23 7.12 0.76
CA THR A 42 7.38 6.21 1.55
C THR A 42 6.30 6.99 2.30
N VAL A 43 6.65 8.11 2.95
CA VAL A 43 5.67 8.97 3.62
C VAL A 43 4.64 9.49 2.61
N VAL A 44 5.07 9.97 1.45
CA VAL A 44 4.15 10.44 0.39
C VAL A 44 3.25 9.30 -0.10
N LEU A 45 3.81 8.11 -0.33
CA LEU A 45 3.07 6.94 -0.78
C LEU A 45 2.06 6.43 0.25
N VAL A 46 2.31 6.63 1.55
CA VAL A 46 1.35 6.30 2.62
C VAL A 46 0.26 7.36 2.71
N VAL A 47 0.65 8.63 2.71
CA VAL A 47 -0.26 9.76 2.97
C VAL A 47 -1.17 10.02 1.78
N ALA A 48 -0.67 9.99 0.55
CA ALA A 48 -1.45 10.38 -0.63
C ALA A 48 -2.68 9.47 -0.89
N PRO A 49 -2.59 8.13 -0.85
CA PRO A 49 -3.76 7.26 -1.00
C PRO A 49 -4.78 7.45 0.13
N LEU A 50 -4.33 7.69 1.37
CA LEU A 50 -5.22 7.96 2.49
C LEU A 50 -5.96 9.29 2.33
N ILE A 51 -5.27 10.37 1.95
CA ILE A 51 -5.90 11.66 1.66
C ILE A 51 -6.89 11.52 0.50
N GLY A 52 -6.48 10.88 -0.60
CA GLY A 52 -7.35 10.63 -1.75
C GLY A 52 -8.63 9.89 -1.36
N TYR A 53 -8.49 8.86 -0.51
CA TYR A 53 -9.63 8.13 0.04
C TYR A 53 -10.58 9.02 0.85
N PHE A 54 -10.06 9.84 1.77
CA PHE A 54 -10.89 10.75 2.55
C PHE A 54 -11.63 11.78 1.68
N VAL A 55 -10.95 12.36 0.69
CA VAL A 55 -11.57 13.30 -0.26
C VAL A 55 -12.69 12.63 -1.05
N LEU A 56 -12.47 11.40 -1.54
CA LEU A 56 -13.48 10.63 -2.26
C LEU A 56 -14.69 10.32 -1.38
N MET A 57 -14.48 9.84 -0.15
CA MET A 57 -15.57 9.46 0.76
C MET A 57 -16.32 10.65 1.34
N GLN A 58 -15.66 11.79 1.54
CA GLN A 58 -16.33 13.01 2.01
C GLN A 58 -17.41 13.49 1.02
N SER A 59 -17.17 13.32 -0.29
CA SER A 59 -18.16 13.67 -1.31
C SER A 59 -19.41 12.78 -1.25
N ALA A 60 -19.24 11.51 -0.89
CA ALA A 60 -20.33 10.56 -0.76
C ALA A 60 -21.13 10.77 0.52
N LEU A 61 -20.46 10.95 1.67
CA LEU A 61 -21.11 11.13 2.98
C LEU A 61 -22.09 12.31 3.06
N ARG A 62 -21.89 13.37 2.25
CA ARG A 62 -22.78 14.55 2.24
C ARG A 62 -24.15 14.29 1.60
N ALA A 63 -24.29 13.21 0.83
CA ALA A 63 -25.49 12.90 0.09
C ALA A 63 -26.44 11.91 0.80
N GLU A 64 -26.00 11.28 1.88
CA GLU A 64 -26.66 10.09 2.42
C GLU A 64 -27.67 10.37 3.55
N ALA A 65 -28.78 9.63 3.54
CA ALA A 65 -29.82 9.71 4.57
C ALA A 65 -29.42 9.00 5.87
N ASN A 66 -28.62 7.92 5.78
CA ASN A 66 -28.16 7.14 6.94
C ASN A 66 -26.66 7.36 7.24
N GLN A 67 -26.36 8.50 7.87
CA GLN A 67 -24.99 8.93 8.15
C GLN A 67 -24.19 7.95 9.03
N LEU A 68 -24.85 7.23 9.96
CA LEU A 68 -24.16 6.29 10.84
C LEU A 68 -23.65 5.07 10.06
N LEU A 69 -24.51 4.47 9.23
CA LEU A 69 -24.13 3.34 8.41
C LEU A 69 -23.09 3.73 7.36
N ALA A 70 -23.23 4.91 6.74
CA ALA A 70 -22.26 5.45 5.81
C ALA A 70 -20.89 5.67 6.47
N ALA A 71 -20.83 6.20 7.70
CA ALA A 71 -19.58 6.36 8.44
C ALA A 71 -18.89 5.02 8.72
N LEU A 72 -19.64 3.96 9.06
CA LEU A 72 -19.07 2.63 9.27
C LEU A 72 -18.46 2.06 7.98
N ILE A 73 -19.12 2.25 6.83
CA ILE A 73 -18.60 1.82 5.52
C ILE A 73 -17.32 2.60 5.18
N VAL A 74 -17.28 3.91 5.47
CA VAL A 74 -16.08 4.72 5.26
C VAL A 74 -14.91 4.27 6.14
N ILE A 75 -15.15 3.81 7.37
CA ILE A 75 -14.08 3.24 8.20
C ILE A 75 -13.62 1.90 7.62
N ALA A 76 -14.55 1.01 7.26
CA ALA A 76 -14.23 -0.28 6.66
C ALA A 76 -13.47 -0.15 5.33
N GLY A 77 -13.76 0.88 4.54
CA GLY A 77 -13.09 1.13 3.29
C GLY A 77 -11.64 1.61 3.40
N MET A 78 -11.15 1.98 4.61
CA MET A 78 -9.73 2.30 4.83
C MET A 78 -8.78 1.13 4.52
N ILE A 79 -9.28 -0.11 4.52
CA ILE A 79 -8.51 -1.29 4.09
C ILE A 79 -8.03 -1.13 2.64
N GLY A 80 -8.82 -0.46 1.79
CA GLY A 80 -8.53 -0.23 0.38
C GLY A 80 -7.23 0.57 0.14
N PRO A 81 -7.14 1.83 0.61
CA PRO A 81 -5.91 2.61 0.46
C PRO A 81 -4.72 1.95 1.16
N VAL A 82 -4.89 1.25 2.29
CA VAL A 82 -3.79 0.47 2.91
C VAL A 82 -3.26 -0.61 1.96
N GLY A 83 -4.14 -1.34 1.26
CA GLY A 83 -3.73 -2.29 0.22
C GLY A 83 -2.93 -1.63 -0.90
N VAL A 84 -3.39 -0.48 -1.38
CA VAL A 84 -2.70 0.29 -2.43
C VAL A 84 -1.30 0.74 -1.95
N VAL A 85 -1.21 1.26 -0.72
CA VAL A 85 0.07 1.64 -0.09
C VAL A 85 1.04 0.46 -0.05
N LEU A 86 0.58 -0.73 0.35
CA LEU A 86 1.42 -1.93 0.38
C LEU A 86 1.93 -2.29 -1.02
N GLY A 87 1.08 -2.23 -2.04
CA GLY A 87 1.47 -2.55 -3.41
C GLY A 87 2.47 -1.53 -4.00
N LEU A 88 2.26 -0.24 -3.75
CA LEU A 88 3.16 0.85 -4.17
C LEU A 88 4.50 0.80 -3.42
N HIS A 89 4.47 0.55 -2.11
CA HIS A 89 5.69 0.40 -1.32
C HIS A 89 6.49 -0.82 -1.80
N ASN A 90 5.84 -1.93 -2.14
CA ASN A 90 6.52 -3.10 -2.69
C ASN A 90 7.24 -2.78 -4.02
N LEU A 91 6.68 -1.90 -4.87
CA LEU A 91 7.38 -1.40 -6.07
C LEU A 91 8.61 -0.57 -5.69
N LEU A 92 8.51 0.28 -4.67
CA LEU A 92 9.67 1.04 -4.16
C LEU A 92 10.75 0.11 -3.59
N SER A 93 10.35 -0.97 -2.93
CA SER A 93 11.27 -2.01 -2.39
C SER A 93 12.07 -2.73 -3.48
N LEU A 94 11.67 -2.64 -4.76
CA LEU A 94 12.43 -3.16 -5.90
C LEU A 94 13.83 -2.53 -5.99
N PHE A 95 13.94 -1.24 -5.72
CA PHE A 95 15.21 -0.51 -5.75
C PHE A 95 16.19 -0.96 -4.66
N ASN A 96 15.68 -1.52 -3.57
CA ASN A 96 16.49 -2.00 -2.44
C ASN A 96 16.74 -3.50 -2.47
N ARG A 97 16.29 -4.21 -3.52
CA ARG A 97 16.28 -5.68 -3.56
C ARG A 97 15.46 -6.31 -2.44
N GLN A 98 14.47 -5.59 -1.91
CA GLN A 98 13.51 -6.04 -0.90
C GLN A 98 12.14 -6.39 -1.52
N TYR A 99 12.12 -6.67 -2.83
CA TYR A 99 10.90 -6.94 -3.57
C TYR A 99 10.22 -8.24 -3.13
N LEU A 100 8.94 -8.18 -2.76
CA LEU A 100 8.13 -9.35 -2.35
C LEU A 100 7.38 -10.02 -3.49
N GLY A 101 7.61 -9.61 -4.74
CA GLY A 101 6.99 -10.25 -5.90
C GLY A 101 5.70 -9.59 -6.40
N HIS A 102 5.31 -9.96 -7.61
CA HIS A 102 4.20 -9.36 -8.36
C HIS A 102 2.85 -9.60 -7.70
N LEU A 103 2.64 -10.74 -7.03
CA LEU A 103 1.36 -11.02 -6.36
C LEU A 103 1.04 -9.97 -5.29
N ILE A 104 2.02 -9.56 -4.49
CA ILE A 104 1.82 -8.53 -3.45
C ILE A 104 1.57 -7.16 -4.08
N THR A 105 2.30 -6.82 -5.15
CA THR A 105 2.09 -5.55 -5.88
C THR A 105 0.70 -5.49 -6.51
N VAL A 106 0.36 -6.50 -7.31
CA VAL A 106 -0.90 -6.54 -8.07
C VAL A 106 -2.07 -6.69 -7.11
N GLY A 107 -1.98 -7.60 -6.14
CA GLY A 107 -3.01 -7.80 -5.11
C GLY A 107 -3.24 -6.56 -4.26
N GLY A 108 -2.18 -5.86 -3.87
CA GLY A 108 -2.27 -4.61 -3.12
C GLY A 108 -2.93 -3.49 -3.93
N ILE A 109 -2.43 -3.22 -5.13
CA ILE A 109 -2.94 -2.11 -5.97
C ILE A 109 -4.35 -2.41 -6.46
N LEU A 110 -4.57 -3.54 -7.13
CA LEU A 110 -5.88 -3.87 -7.70
C LEU A 110 -6.90 -4.21 -6.62
N GLY A 111 -6.52 -5.05 -5.64
CA GLY A 111 -7.42 -5.41 -4.54
C GLY A 111 -7.79 -4.22 -3.67
N GLY A 112 -6.81 -3.38 -3.33
CA GLY A 112 -7.06 -2.15 -2.57
C GLY A 112 -7.94 -1.14 -3.32
N SER A 113 -7.71 -0.97 -4.62
CA SER A 113 -8.52 -0.09 -5.47
C SER A 113 -9.94 -0.62 -5.64
N ALA A 114 -10.10 -1.92 -5.88
CA ALA A 114 -11.40 -2.57 -6.00
C ALA A 114 -12.21 -2.48 -4.72
N TRP A 115 -11.57 -2.68 -3.56
CA TRP A 115 -12.22 -2.50 -2.25
C TRP A 115 -12.68 -1.07 -2.03
N THR A 116 -11.82 -0.09 -2.33
CA THR A 116 -12.16 1.33 -2.23
C THR A 116 -13.38 1.67 -3.09
N TYR A 117 -13.38 1.18 -4.33
CA TYR A 117 -14.48 1.40 -5.26
C TYR A 117 -15.79 0.75 -4.78
N LEU A 118 -15.73 -0.50 -4.31
CA LEU A 118 -16.88 -1.19 -3.75
C LEU A 118 -17.48 -0.42 -2.58
N MET A 119 -16.66 0.05 -1.65
CA MET A 119 -17.12 0.83 -0.50
C MET A 119 -17.73 2.15 -0.94
N LEU A 120 -17.17 2.82 -1.94
CA LEU A 120 -17.73 4.05 -2.50
C LEU A 120 -19.12 3.80 -3.11
N CYS A 121 -19.29 2.71 -3.85
CA CYS A 121 -20.58 2.29 -4.38
C CYS A 121 -21.58 2.00 -3.26
N LEU A 122 -21.16 1.29 -2.21
CA LEU A 122 -22.03 0.98 -1.08
C LEU A 122 -22.46 2.23 -0.31
N VAL A 123 -21.56 3.20 -0.09
CA VAL A 123 -21.95 4.47 0.54
C VAL A 123 -23.02 5.17 -0.28
N ARG A 124 -22.85 5.25 -1.61
CA ARG A 124 -23.79 5.93 -2.53
C ARG A 124 -25.16 5.27 -2.70
N LEU A 125 -25.37 4.08 -2.12
CA LEU A 125 -26.62 3.34 -2.17
C LEU A 125 -27.45 3.52 -0.90
N LEU A 126 -26.97 4.31 0.08
CA LEU A 126 -27.62 4.55 1.37
C LEU A 126 -28.49 5.82 1.38
#